data_AF-A0A1G6X399-F1
#
_entry.id   AF-A0A1G6X399-F1
#
_cell.length_a   1.000
_cell.length_b   1.000
_cell.length_c   1.000
_cell.angle_alpha   90.00
_cell.angle_beta   90.00
_cell.angle_gamma   90.00
#
_symmetry.space_group_name_H-M   'P 1'
#
loop_
_entity.id
_entity.type
_entity.pdbx_description
1 polymer ?
#
loop_
_entity_poly.entity_id
_entity_poly.type
_entity_poly.pdbx_seq_one_letter_code
_entity_poly.pdbx_strand_id
1 'polypeptide(L)'
;MCLMLAIGTTWLGAIYDFPVDAGVMAGMNAPECSRVRALPAGSRLAAALPDSDSCFAFFMYRTSFPNAADDVASYRTWVQQQRVSEFWQLFGYVLALWFVLLCIVAIGAVAVRGLVRRLRRISSGGADAASQKPGGRTRGCP
;
A
#
# COMPACT_ATOMS: atom_id res chain seq x y z
N MET A 1 -5.28 16.79 -7.52
CA MET A 1 -3.85 17.15 -7.45
C MET A 1 -3.11 16.40 -6.34
N CYS A 2 -3.56 16.46 -5.08
CA CYS A 2 -2.88 15.76 -3.97
C CYS A 2 -2.78 14.23 -4.14
N LEU A 3 -3.79 13.60 -4.74
CA LEU A 3 -3.81 12.15 -4.99
C LEU A 3 -2.74 11.72 -6.01
N MET A 4 -2.59 12.49 -7.10
CA MET A 4 -1.58 12.24 -8.13
C MET A 4 -0.16 12.52 -7.63
N LEU A 5 0.00 13.54 -6.77
CA LEU A 5 1.28 13.83 -6.12
C LEU A 5 1.68 12.72 -5.15
N ALA A 6 0.76 12.21 -4.32
CA ALA A 6 1.03 11.10 -3.42
C ALA A 6 1.38 9.81 -4.19
N ILE A 7 0.67 9.52 -5.29
CA ILE A 7 1.01 8.40 -6.17
C ILE A 7 2.39 8.60 -6.80
N GLY A 8 2.70 9.81 -7.28
CA GLY A 8 3.99 10.15 -7.89
C GLY A 8 5.17 10.09 -6.92
N THR A 9 5.00 10.53 -5.66
CA THR A 9 6.04 10.45 -4.64
C THR A 9 6.25 9.02 -4.15
N THR A 10 5.19 8.23 -4.08
CA THR A 10 5.29 6.78 -3.81
C THR A 10 6.04 6.07 -4.95
N TRP A 11 5.77 6.49 -6.19
CA TRP A 11 6.49 6.04 -7.39
C TRP A 11 7.98 6.38 -7.34
N LEU A 12 8.34 7.62 -6.99
CA LEU A 12 9.74 8.04 -6.91
C LEU A 12 10.47 7.35 -5.76
N GLY A 13 9.85 7.21 -4.58
CA GLY A 13 10.44 6.51 -3.44
C GLY A 13 10.71 5.03 -3.73
N ALA A 14 9.73 4.32 -4.30
CA ALA A 14 9.88 2.90 -4.62
C ALA A 14 10.95 2.60 -5.68
N ILE A 15 11.21 3.53 -6.61
CA ILE A 15 12.31 3.38 -7.58
C ILE A 15 13.68 3.61 -6.93
N TYR A 16 13.76 4.50 -5.94
CA TYR A 16 15.02 4.91 -5.32
C TYR A 16 15.49 3.96 -4.22
N ASP A 17 14.57 3.32 -3.49
CA ASP A 17 14.91 2.57 -2.27
C ASP A 17 15.56 1.20 -2.50
N PHE A 18 15.57 0.66 -3.74
CA PHE A 18 16.20 -0.62 -4.04
C PHE A 18 17.11 -0.52 -5.28
N PRO A 19 18.32 0.01 -5.24
CA PRO A 19 19.22 -0.09 -6.39
C PRO A 19 19.53 -1.57 -6.71
N VAL A 20 19.76 -1.90 -7.99
CA VAL A 20 20.43 -3.17 -8.34
C VAL A 20 21.76 -3.17 -7.62
N ASP A 21 22.01 -4.18 -6.79
CA ASP A 21 23.22 -4.19 -5.95
C ASP A 21 24.46 -4.34 -6.85
N ALA A 22 25.23 -3.27 -6.95
CA ALA A 22 26.43 -3.21 -7.77
C ALA A 22 27.50 -4.19 -7.25
N GLY A 23 27.52 -4.48 -5.94
CA GLY A 23 28.41 -5.46 -5.34
C GLY A 23 28.06 -6.89 -5.75
N VAL A 24 26.76 -7.22 -5.80
CA VAL A 24 26.31 -8.53 -6.31
C VAL A 24 26.66 -8.71 -7.78
N MET A 25 26.43 -7.68 -8.62
CA MET A 25 26.83 -7.74 -10.03
C MET A 25 28.34 -7.81 -10.22
N ALA A 26 29.12 -7.10 -9.40
CA ALA A 26 30.57 -7.18 -9.43
C ALA A 26 31.06 -8.58 -9.07
N GLY A 27 30.52 -9.18 -8.00
CA GLY A 27 30.80 -10.57 -7.63
C GLY A 27 30.35 -11.59 -8.69
N MET A 28 29.24 -11.34 -9.37
CA MET A 28 28.80 -12.17 -10.49
C MET A 28 29.72 -12.06 -11.70
N ASN A 29 30.40 -10.95 -11.95
CA ASN A 29 31.31 -10.80 -13.10
C ASN A 29 32.78 -11.13 -12.77
N ALA A 30 33.12 -11.13 -11.49
CA ALA A 30 34.44 -11.43 -10.98
C ALA A 30 34.84 -12.90 -11.20
N PRO A 31 35.88 -13.20 -12.00
CA PRO A 31 36.33 -14.57 -12.21
C PRO A 31 36.82 -15.24 -10.91
N GLU A 32 37.35 -14.47 -9.97
CA GLU A 32 37.75 -14.92 -8.64
C GLU A 32 36.59 -15.45 -7.80
N CYS A 33 35.34 -15.06 -8.10
CA CYS A 33 34.14 -15.53 -7.39
C CYS A 33 33.56 -16.83 -7.98
N SER A 34 34.28 -17.53 -8.86
CA SER A 34 33.83 -18.80 -9.47
C SER A 34 33.39 -19.86 -8.46
N ARG A 35 34.04 -19.94 -7.28
CA ARG A 35 33.60 -20.83 -6.20
C ARG A 35 32.22 -20.48 -5.66
N VAL A 36 31.92 -19.20 -5.51
CA VAL A 36 30.60 -18.72 -5.08
C VAL A 36 29.57 -18.98 -6.19
N ARG A 37 29.95 -18.86 -7.46
CA ARG A 37 29.05 -19.20 -8.58
C ARG A 37 28.69 -20.69 -8.59
N ALA A 38 29.63 -21.56 -8.25
CA ALA A 38 29.41 -23.00 -8.16
C ALA A 38 28.56 -23.44 -6.95
N LEU A 39 28.29 -22.54 -5.99
CA LEU A 39 27.43 -22.87 -4.85
C LEU A 39 25.97 -23.05 -5.29
N PRO A 40 25.30 -24.10 -4.81
CA PRO A 40 23.84 -24.19 -4.90
C PRO A 40 23.20 -23.00 -4.18
N ALA A 41 22.20 -22.39 -4.81
CA ALA A 41 21.42 -21.33 -4.19
C ALA A 41 20.72 -21.86 -2.92
N GLY A 42 20.62 -21.01 -1.89
CA GLY A 42 20.08 -21.37 -0.58
C GLY A 42 21.00 -22.25 0.31
N SER A 43 22.19 -22.63 -0.15
CA SER A 43 23.11 -23.46 0.63
C SER A 43 23.85 -22.64 1.70
N ARG A 44 23.28 -22.56 2.91
CA ARG A 44 23.85 -21.81 4.04
C ARG A 44 24.91 -22.56 4.85
N LEU A 45 24.94 -23.90 4.79
CA LEU A 45 25.73 -24.72 5.72
C LEU A 45 27.06 -25.26 5.17
N ALA A 46 27.29 -25.21 3.86
CA ALA A 46 28.39 -25.97 3.23
C ALA A 46 29.53 -25.11 2.67
N ALA A 47 29.50 -23.78 2.83
CA ALA A 47 30.39 -22.90 2.09
C ALA A 47 31.22 -21.97 2.97
N ALA A 48 32.52 -21.97 2.71
CA ALA A 48 33.47 -21.07 3.34
C ALA A 48 33.16 -19.60 2.95
N LEU A 49 33.27 -18.70 3.93
CA LEU A 49 33.02 -17.28 3.72
C LEU A 49 34.10 -16.70 2.79
N PRO A 50 33.73 -15.92 1.75
CA PRO A 50 34.72 -15.33 0.85
C PRO A 50 35.50 -14.19 1.50
N ASP A 51 36.80 -14.08 1.20
CA ASP A 51 37.66 -13.01 1.73
C ASP A 51 37.53 -11.68 0.95
N SER A 52 36.99 -11.70 -0.28
CA SER A 52 36.79 -10.48 -1.08
C SER A 52 35.38 -9.92 -0.92
N ASP A 53 35.28 -8.60 -0.77
CA ASP A 53 34.01 -7.89 -0.58
C ASP A 53 33.03 -8.12 -1.75
N SER A 54 33.56 -8.19 -2.98
CA SER A 54 32.78 -8.48 -4.19
C SER A 54 32.20 -9.90 -4.17
N CYS A 55 32.97 -10.91 -3.75
CA CYS A 55 32.46 -12.27 -3.62
C CYS A 55 31.54 -12.44 -2.42
N PHE A 56 31.75 -11.68 -1.34
CA PHE A 56 30.91 -11.70 -0.15
C PHE A 56 29.49 -11.23 -0.45
N ALA A 57 29.33 -10.12 -1.18
CA ALA A 57 28.01 -9.63 -1.59
C ALA A 57 27.27 -10.68 -2.44
N PHE A 58 27.94 -11.28 -3.42
CA PHE A 58 27.35 -12.34 -4.25
C PHE A 58 27.04 -13.62 -3.46
N PHE A 59 27.88 -13.97 -2.49
CA PHE A 59 27.67 -15.10 -1.59
C PHE A 59 26.44 -14.90 -0.71
N MET A 60 26.30 -13.72 -0.10
CA MET A 60 25.11 -13.37 0.70
C MET A 60 23.84 -13.45 -0.15
N TYR A 61 23.88 -12.96 -1.40
CA TYR A 61 22.78 -13.12 -2.34
C TYR A 61 22.46 -14.60 -2.60
N ARG A 62 23.44 -15.43 -2.99
CA ARG A 62 23.20 -16.85 -3.28
C ARG A 62 22.70 -17.66 -2.08
N THR A 63 23.14 -17.34 -0.87
CA THR A 63 22.75 -18.06 0.35
C THR A 63 21.43 -17.57 0.96
N SER A 64 21.03 -16.34 0.65
CA SER A 64 19.76 -15.76 1.13
C SER A 64 18.56 -16.22 0.31
N PHE A 65 18.73 -16.42 -1.00
CA PHE A 65 17.63 -16.76 -1.89
C PHE A 65 17.78 -18.19 -2.46
N PRO A 66 16.76 -19.05 -2.32
CA PRO A 66 16.82 -20.44 -2.77
C PRO A 66 16.90 -20.58 -4.29
N ASN A 67 16.44 -19.57 -5.04
CA ASN A 67 16.46 -19.53 -6.50
C ASN A 67 17.37 -18.40 -7.03
N ALA A 68 18.47 -18.11 -6.31
CA ALA A 68 19.41 -17.07 -6.70
C ALA A 68 20.04 -17.36 -8.08
N ALA A 69 20.02 -16.36 -8.95
CA ALA A 69 20.66 -16.42 -10.27
C ALA A 69 22.19 -16.47 -10.15
N ASP A 70 22.85 -17.14 -11.08
CA ASP A 70 24.32 -17.21 -11.20
C ASP A 70 24.88 -16.25 -12.25
N ASP A 71 24.01 -15.65 -13.07
CA ASP A 71 24.35 -14.66 -14.09
C ASP A 71 23.65 -13.31 -13.88
N VAL A 72 24.26 -12.26 -14.45
CA VAL A 72 23.81 -10.87 -14.30
C VAL A 72 22.48 -10.59 -15.00
N ALA A 73 22.20 -11.23 -16.14
CA ALA A 73 20.99 -10.96 -16.91
C ALA A 73 19.76 -11.52 -16.19
N SER A 74 19.86 -12.75 -15.69
CA SER A 74 18.82 -13.38 -14.87
C SER A 74 18.66 -12.67 -13.53
N TYR A 75 19.75 -12.23 -12.89
CA TYR A 75 19.67 -11.42 -11.68
C TYR A 75 18.91 -10.12 -11.91
N ARG A 76 19.23 -9.36 -12.96
CA ARG A 76 18.52 -8.12 -13.31
C ARG A 76 17.04 -8.38 -13.57
N THR A 77 16.72 -9.43 -14.32
CA THR A 77 15.34 -9.78 -14.65
C THR A 77 14.56 -10.17 -13.39
N TRP A 78 15.16 -10.98 -12.52
CA TRP A 78 14.57 -11.37 -11.24
C TRP A 78 14.35 -10.17 -10.32
N VAL A 79 15.34 -9.29 -10.18
CA VAL A 79 15.20 -8.05 -9.40
C VAL A 79 14.03 -7.23 -9.94
N GLN A 80 13.94 -7.03 -11.27
CA GLN A 80 12.83 -6.27 -11.87
C GLN A 80 11.47 -6.90 -11.62
N GLN A 81 11.35 -8.23 -11.71
CA GLN A 81 10.09 -8.92 -11.40
C GLN A 81 9.71 -8.77 -9.92
N GLN A 82 10.67 -8.89 -9.03
CA GLN A 82 10.48 -8.69 -7.59
C GLN A 82 10.03 -7.24 -7.29
N ARG A 83 10.58 -6.24 -8.00
CA ARG A 83 10.10 -4.85 -7.89
C ARG A 83 8.64 -4.72 -8.25
N VAL A 84 8.25 -5.32 -9.36
CA VAL A 84 6.88 -5.20 -9.89
C VAL A 84 5.89 -5.83 -8.92
N SER A 85 6.22 -7.00 -8.34
CA SER A 85 5.32 -7.66 -7.38
C SER A 85 5.17 -6.88 -6.07
N GLU A 86 6.27 -6.42 -5.47
CA GLU A 86 6.24 -5.58 -4.27
C GLU A 86 5.52 -4.25 -4.52
N PHE A 87 5.75 -3.64 -5.69
CA PHE A 87 5.05 -2.44 -6.13
C PHE A 87 3.53 -2.65 -6.21
N TRP A 88 3.08 -3.74 -6.84
CA TRP A 88 1.66 -4.06 -6.92
C TRP A 88 1.04 -4.25 -5.53
N GLN A 89 1.78 -4.84 -4.60
CA GLN A 89 1.31 -5.04 -3.23
C GLN A 89 1.16 -3.71 -2.47
N LEU A 90 2.17 -2.84 -2.52
CA LEU A 90 2.11 -1.50 -1.90
C LEU A 90 1.01 -0.64 -2.52
N PHE A 91 0.88 -0.67 -3.84
CA PHE A 91 -0.19 0.02 -4.55
C PHE A 91 -1.58 -0.49 -4.13
N GLY A 92 -1.72 -1.81 -3.98
CA GLY A 92 -2.93 -2.43 -3.45
C GLY A 92 -3.30 -1.95 -2.05
N TYR A 93 -2.31 -1.84 -1.14
CA TYR A 93 -2.55 -1.32 0.21
C TYR A 93 -3.00 0.14 0.21
N VAL A 94 -2.35 0.98 -0.59
CA VAL A 94 -2.74 2.39 -0.70
C VAL A 94 -4.16 2.51 -1.24
N LEU A 95 -4.52 1.76 -2.28
CA LEU A 95 -5.88 1.72 -2.82
C LEU A 95 -6.90 1.24 -1.79
N ALA A 96 -6.59 0.18 -1.02
CA ALA A 96 -7.47 -0.34 0.01
C ALA A 96 -7.72 0.69 1.11
N LEU A 97 -6.68 1.38 1.59
CA LEU A 97 -6.80 2.45 2.58
C LEU A 97 -7.66 3.60 2.07
N TRP A 98 -7.46 4.01 0.82
CA TRP A 98 -8.29 5.04 0.18
C TRP A 98 -9.75 4.60 0.07
N PHE A 99 -10.01 3.35 -0.31
CA PHE A 99 -11.36 2.82 -0.39
C PHE A 99 -12.07 2.84 0.96
N VAL A 100 -11.39 2.41 2.03
CA VAL A 100 -11.92 2.46 3.40
C VAL A 100 -12.25 3.90 3.80
N LEU A 101 -11.36 4.85 3.52
CA LEU A 101 -11.57 6.26 3.83
C LEU A 101 -12.79 6.83 3.09
N LEU A 102 -12.95 6.49 1.80
CA LEU A 102 -14.13 6.89 1.01
C LEU A 102 -15.42 6.27 1.56
N CYS A 103 -15.40 5.01 1.99
CA CYS A 103 -16.55 4.37 2.63
C CYS A 103 -16.95 5.09 3.92
N ILE A 104 -16.00 5.44 4.78
CA ILE A 104 -16.26 6.19 6.01
C ILE A 104 -16.91 7.54 5.70
N VAL A 105 -16.35 8.28 4.74
CA VAL A 105 -16.90 9.58 4.31
C VAL A 105 -18.32 9.44 3.75
N ALA A 106 -18.56 8.41 2.92
CA ALA A 106 -19.87 8.17 2.33
C ALA A 106 -20.92 7.82 3.39
N ILE A 107 -20.59 6.93 4.32
CA ILE A 107 -21.47 6.55 5.45
C ILE A 107 -21.78 7.78 6.30
N GLY A 108 -20.76 8.57 6.65
CA GLY A 108 -20.92 9.82 7.39
C GLY A 108 -21.86 10.80 6.68
N ALA A 109 -21.67 11.01 5.38
CA ALA A 109 -22.50 11.90 4.58
C ALA A 109 -23.97 11.42 4.52
N VAL A 110 -24.21 10.11 4.39
CA VAL A 110 -25.55 9.53 4.41
C VAL A 110 -26.20 9.70 5.78
N ALA A 111 -25.47 9.45 6.87
CA ALA A 111 -25.96 9.62 8.24
C ALA A 111 -26.35 11.08 8.52
N VAL A 112 -25.49 12.03 8.17
CA VAL A 112 -25.76 13.47 8.31
C VAL A 112 -26.98 13.88 7.48
N ARG A 113 -27.07 13.46 6.22
CA ARG A 113 -28.25 13.74 5.38
C ARG A 113 -29.53 13.14 5.97
N GLY A 114 -29.45 11.94 6.54
CA GLY A 114 -30.56 11.29 7.24
C GLY A 114 -31.01 12.08 8.46
N LEU A 115 -30.07 12.54 9.28
CA LEU A 115 -30.33 13.33 10.48
C LEU A 115 -30.95 14.69 10.12
N VAL A 116 -30.39 15.41 9.16
CA VAL A 116 -30.93 16.69 8.68
C VAL A 116 -32.35 16.54 8.15
N ARG A 117 -32.62 15.47 7.39
CA ARG A 117 -33.99 15.17 6.91
C ARG A 117 -34.95 14.86 8.06
N ARG A 118 -34.51 14.14 9.09
CA ARG A 118 -35.34 13.85 10.28
C ARG A 118 -35.64 15.13 11.06
N LEU A 119 -34.63 15.94 11.34
CA LEU A 119 -34.79 17.22 12.04
C LEU A 119 -35.73 18.16 11.29
N ARG A 120 -35.60 18.24 9.96
CA ARG A 120 -36.49 19.05 9.13
C ARG A 120 -37.95 18.56 9.20
N ARG A 121 -38.20 17.24 9.16
CA ARG A 121 -39.57 16.70 9.32
C ARG A 121 -40.18 17.01 10.70
N ILE A 122 -39.38 16.88 11.76
CA ILE A 122 -39.84 17.17 13.13
C ILE A 122 -40.17 18.67 13.27
N SER A 123 -39.34 19.55 12.71
CA SER A 123 -39.59 20.99 12.68
C SER A 123 -40.86 21.37 11.91
N SER A 124 -41.15 20.72 10.78
CA SER A 124 -42.37 20.97 10.01
C SER A 124 -43.62 20.45 10.74
N GLY A 125 -43.56 19.25 11.33
CA GLY A 125 -44.69 18.70 12.10
C GLY A 125 -45.00 19.47 13.39
N GLY A 126 -43.99 20.09 14.02
CA GLY A 126 -44.19 20.97 15.18
C GLY A 126 -44.83 22.32 14.82
N ALA A 127 -44.55 22.85 13.62
CA ALA A 127 -45.18 24.08 13.12
C ALA A 127 -46.67 23.87 12.81
N ASP A 128 -47.03 22.72 12.22
CA ASP A 128 -48.43 22.38 11.94
C ASP A 128 -49.24 22.12 13.22
N ALA A 129 -48.64 21.46 14.22
CA ALA A 129 -49.29 21.22 15.52
C ALA A 129 -49.48 22.50 16.35
N ALA A 130 -48.59 23.49 16.23
CA ALA A 130 -48.73 24.79 16.90
C ALA A 130 -49.83 25.67 16.29
N SER A 131 -50.15 25.49 15.00
CA SER A 131 -51.24 26.19 14.30
C SER A 131 -52.64 25.66 14.71
N GLN A 132 -52.72 24.42 15.20
CA GLN A 132 -53.96 23.75 15.58
C GLN A 132 -54.32 23.92 17.07
N LYS A 133 -54.04 25.08 17.67
CA LYS A 133 -54.55 25.41 19.01
C LYS A 133 -55.95 26.05 18.88
N PRO A 134 -57.02 25.42 19.38
CA PRO A 134 -58.40 25.80 19.09
C PRO A 134 -58.80 27.05 19.86
N GLY A 135 -59.18 28.10 19.13
CA GLY A 135 -59.80 29.29 19.69
C GLY A 135 -61.18 28.97 20.27
N GLY A 136 -61.25 28.99 21.61
CA GLY A 136 -62.28 29.72 22.35
C GLY A 136 -63.74 29.35 22.11
N ARG A 137 -64.21 28.35 22.87
CA ARG A 137 -65.61 28.08 23.20
C ARG A 137 -66.28 29.31 23.83
N THR A 138 -67.28 29.91 23.19
CA THR A 138 -68.29 30.74 23.87
C THR A 138 -69.67 30.12 23.71
N ARG A 139 -70.12 29.45 24.78
CA ARG A 139 -71.52 29.04 24.99
C ARG A 139 -72.34 30.31 25.22
N GLY A 140 -73.37 30.51 24.40
CA GLY A 140 -74.47 31.44 24.68
C GLY A 140 -75.76 30.65 24.89
N CYS A 141 -76.26 30.67 26.12
CA CYS A 141 -77.66 30.51 26.52
C CYS A 141 -77.93 31.66 27.52
N PRO A 142 -79.18 32.07 27.77
CA PRO A 142 -80.47 31.55 27.27
C PRO A 142 -81.14 32.45 26.22
#